data_AF-A0A7S3KC87-F1
#
_entry.id   AF-A0A7S3KC87-F1
#
_cell.length_a   1.000
_cell.length_b   1.000
_cell.length_c   1.000
_cell.angle_alpha   90.00
_cell.angle_beta   90.00
_cell.angle_gamma   90.00
#
_symmetry.space_group_name_H-M   'P 1'
#
loop_
_entity.id
_entity.type
_entity.pdbx_description
1 polymer ?
#
loop_
_entity_poly.entity_id
_entity_poly.type
_entity_poly.pdbx_seq_one_letter_code
_entity_poly.pdbx_strand_id
1 'polypeptide(L)'
;YIDGQCVKARVPMIDSGTLGPKGHIQVVLPDQTDSYGSTNDAEDGNEIPHCTLKMFPEQTLHCVEWARDLFSQLFNQSAKSYNKIIEDEQLIDIGDSEQMKILKEALSLIEDRPTDFKACLRWARLKFNQYFVIDIKQLLHAYPLDHKTKEGKPFWSLPKRAPEVLKFNPEDELHARLIAAAACLRATVFNIEIPFKAPRELESIMKMAMQAVEFDDEVPAFNIDHSKVEQMRAEVDESKEDQEESKQEEEDIEETIDTGEDYEEILDYAIRPIREAYQSNKDDADALKTILTAPQEFEKDDDQNYHVDFIYALANCRAENYSLDHMDWLTTKLKAGRIIPALATTTAAIAGLQTLEIVKILKQCKLEDMRNNNLNLAVPSLMAFEPGPPEKVKIKEGLELNIWDTWKVHLPKKANLKALIKKLLKKYGLNAMDIIVNGLPVYIHALDSKVPSGKTEKPFHDLFNLSEGQTELEVTVTFSDPDDKEGKILNGTPPVVIIFKE
;
A
#
# COMPACT_ATOMS: atom_id res chain seq x y z
N TYR A 1 1.41 5.97 15.42
CA TYR A 1 1.06 7.40 15.56
C TYR A 1 0.66 7.78 16.99
N ILE A 2 -0.42 7.22 17.54
CA ILE A 2 -0.91 7.58 18.90
C ILE A 2 0.15 7.39 19.98
N ASP A 3 0.88 6.26 19.95
CA ASP A 3 2.01 6.00 20.86
C ASP A 3 3.01 7.17 20.94
N GLY A 4 3.49 7.64 19.79
CA GLY A 4 4.43 8.77 19.72
C GLY A 4 3.85 10.08 20.28
N GLN A 5 2.53 10.31 20.13
CA GLN A 5 1.87 11.47 20.73
C GLN A 5 1.78 11.34 22.26
N CYS A 6 1.49 10.14 22.78
CA CYS A 6 1.48 9.85 24.21
C CYS A 6 2.87 10.00 24.84
N VAL A 7 3.93 9.52 24.16
CA VAL A 7 5.32 9.68 24.59
C VAL A 7 5.69 11.17 24.71
N LYS A 8 5.40 11.95 23.66
CA LYS A 8 5.64 13.41 23.65
C LYS A 8 4.89 14.14 24.76
N ALA A 9 3.61 13.83 24.92
CA ALA A 9 2.76 14.48 25.93
C ALA A 9 3.02 13.96 27.36
N ARG A 10 3.84 12.91 27.53
CA ARG A 10 4.00 12.16 28.78
C ARG A 10 2.65 11.75 29.37
N VAL A 11 1.78 11.18 28.53
CA VAL A 11 0.45 10.69 28.93
C VAL A 11 0.45 9.17 28.93
N PRO A 12 -0.02 8.50 30.00
CA PRO A 12 -0.19 7.04 30.01
C PRO A 12 -1.08 6.56 28.86
N MET A 13 -0.75 5.42 28.28
CA MET A 13 -1.51 4.78 27.21
C MET A 13 -1.79 3.32 27.58
N ILE A 14 -2.98 2.83 27.20
CA ILE A 14 -3.29 1.40 27.22
C ILE A 14 -3.66 1.02 25.79
N ASP A 15 -2.84 0.14 25.22
CA ASP A 15 -3.07 -0.44 23.91
C ASP A 15 -3.71 -1.83 24.04
N SER A 16 -4.45 -2.25 23.02
CA SER A 16 -5.04 -3.58 22.95
C SER A 16 -5.39 -3.98 21.53
N GLY A 17 -5.28 -5.28 21.24
CA GLY A 17 -5.73 -5.85 19.98
C GLY A 17 -6.47 -7.18 20.14
N THR A 18 -7.24 -7.56 19.13
CA THR A 18 -7.93 -8.87 19.05
C THR A 18 -7.77 -9.49 17.68
N LEU A 19 -7.58 -10.82 17.63
CA LEU A 19 -7.57 -11.63 16.42
C LEU A 19 -8.30 -12.96 16.71
N GLY A 20 -9.58 -13.02 16.35
CA GLY A 20 -10.46 -14.15 16.64
C GLY A 20 -10.53 -14.44 18.15
N PRO A 21 -10.10 -15.64 18.62
CA PRO A 21 -10.06 -15.96 20.05
C PRO A 21 -8.85 -15.37 20.79
N LYS A 22 -7.87 -14.79 20.08
CA LYS A 22 -6.67 -14.21 20.67
C LYS A 22 -6.87 -12.72 20.94
N GLY A 23 -6.25 -12.20 21.99
CA GLY A 23 -6.17 -10.77 22.22
C GLY A 23 -5.03 -10.41 23.16
N HIS A 24 -4.70 -9.14 23.23
CA HIS A 24 -3.66 -8.64 24.13
C HIS A 24 -4.02 -7.28 24.72
N ILE A 25 -3.37 -6.92 25.83
CA ILE A 25 -3.31 -5.55 26.33
C ILE A 25 -1.87 -5.19 26.68
N GLN A 26 -1.50 -3.95 26.43
CA GLN A 26 -0.21 -3.38 26.80
C GLN A 26 -0.41 -2.05 27.53
N VAL A 27 0.23 -1.91 28.69
CA VAL A 27 0.23 -0.69 29.50
C VAL A 27 1.53 0.06 29.26
N VAL A 28 1.42 1.33 28.89
CA VAL A 28 2.55 2.24 28.68
C VAL A 28 2.46 3.38 29.69
N LEU A 29 3.44 3.46 30.59
CA LEU A 29 3.54 4.50 31.62
C LEU A 29 4.75 5.41 31.37
N PRO A 30 4.55 6.74 31.42
CA PRO A 30 5.62 7.71 31.25
C PRO A 30 6.78 7.48 32.23
N ASP A 31 7.99 7.58 31.69
CA ASP A 31 9.27 7.46 32.39
C ASP A 31 9.50 6.11 33.11
N GLN A 32 8.61 5.13 32.93
CA GLN A 32 8.61 3.87 33.68
C GLN A 32 8.64 2.61 32.81
N THR A 33 7.92 2.61 31.69
CA THR A 33 7.83 1.44 30.80
C THR A 33 8.32 1.77 29.41
N ASP A 34 8.56 0.74 28.61
CA ASP A 34 8.70 0.93 27.18
C ASP A 34 7.38 1.38 26.51
N SER A 35 7.46 1.92 25.30
CA SER A 35 6.28 2.31 24.51
C SER A 35 5.82 1.18 23.58
N TYR A 36 4.67 1.36 22.93
CA TYR A 36 4.17 0.38 21.97
C TYR A 36 5.14 0.24 20.78
N GLY A 37 5.61 1.37 20.23
CA GLY A 37 6.50 1.39 19.06
C GLY A 37 7.93 0.91 19.30
N SER A 38 8.32 0.58 20.54
CA SER A 38 9.65 0.03 20.85
C SER A 38 9.77 -1.46 20.55
N THR A 39 8.64 -2.16 20.50
CA THR A 39 8.61 -3.58 20.11
C THR A 39 8.15 -3.68 18.67
N ASN A 40 8.92 -4.38 17.84
CA ASN A 40 8.45 -4.75 16.52
C ASN A 40 7.52 -5.95 16.67
N ASP A 41 6.26 -5.76 16.28
CA ASP A 41 5.39 -6.90 16.02
C ASP A 41 6.03 -7.78 14.94
N ALA A 42 5.79 -9.10 15.01
CA ALA A 42 6.23 -9.97 13.92
C ALA A 42 5.58 -9.45 12.64
N GLU A 43 6.40 -9.10 11.64
CA GLU A 43 5.90 -8.77 10.32
C GLU A 43 5.01 -9.92 9.86
N ASP A 44 3.84 -9.59 9.31
CA ASP A 44 3.01 -10.58 8.63
C ASP A 44 3.85 -11.10 7.46
N GLY A 45 4.61 -12.18 7.67
CA GLY A 45 5.44 -12.85 6.66
C GLY A 45 4.62 -13.52 5.55
N ASN A 46 3.44 -12.99 5.28
CA ASN A 46 2.50 -13.37 4.25
C ASN A 46 2.60 -12.43 3.03
N GLU A 47 3.61 -11.57 2.93
CA GLU A 47 3.88 -10.86 1.67
C GLU A 47 4.28 -11.88 0.61
N ILE A 48 3.33 -12.18 -0.27
CA ILE A 48 3.51 -13.12 -1.37
C ILE A 48 4.39 -12.40 -2.41
N PRO A 49 5.52 -13.01 -2.85
CA PRO A 49 6.37 -12.41 -3.86
C PRO A 49 5.59 -12.02 -5.12
N HIS A 50 5.91 -10.87 -5.71
CA HIS A 50 5.19 -10.36 -6.89
C HIS A 50 5.19 -11.38 -8.05
N CYS A 51 6.30 -12.07 -8.29
CA CYS A 51 6.40 -13.15 -9.28
C CYS A 51 5.46 -14.33 -8.99
N THR A 52 5.24 -14.66 -7.72
CA THR A 52 4.32 -15.71 -7.30
C THR A 52 2.87 -15.31 -7.58
N LEU A 53 2.51 -14.03 -7.37
CA LEU A 53 1.18 -13.52 -7.73
C LEU A 53 0.99 -13.42 -9.24
N LYS A 54 1.98 -12.94 -9.99
CA LYS A 54 1.83 -12.64 -11.42
C LYS A 54 2.01 -13.86 -12.33
N MET A 55 2.90 -14.80 -12.00
CA MET A 55 3.28 -15.89 -12.92
C MET A 55 3.21 -17.28 -12.31
N PHE A 56 3.49 -17.46 -11.02
CA PHE A 56 3.65 -18.80 -10.44
C PHE A 56 2.83 -18.99 -9.15
N PRO A 57 1.49 -18.96 -9.21
CA PRO A 57 0.67 -19.21 -8.04
C PRO A 57 0.89 -20.65 -7.53
N GLU A 58 1.20 -20.77 -6.24
CA GLU A 58 1.43 -22.04 -5.56
C GLU A 58 0.16 -22.53 -4.83
N GLN A 59 -0.72 -21.60 -4.47
CA GLN A 59 -1.96 -21.83 -3.75
C GLN A 59 -3.07 -20.98 -4.34
N THR A 60 -4.31 -21.44 -4.19
CA THR A 60 -5.51 -20.73 -4.67
C THR A 60 -5.65 -19.33 -4.04
N LEU A 61 -5.10 -19.12 -2.84
CA LEU A 61 -5.01 -17.79 -2.21
C LEU A 61 -4.23 -16.78 -3.09
N HIS A 62 -3.16 -17.22 -3.76
CA HIS A 62 -2.37 -16.35 -4.64
C HIS A 62 -3.20 -15.94 -5.87
N CYS A 63 -4.04 -16.85 -6.37
CA CYS A 63 -5.00 -16.54 -7.44
C CYS A 63 -6.07 -15.51 -6.98
N VAL A 64 -6.50 -15.57 -5.72
CA VAL A 64 -7.47 -14.62 -5.15
C VAL A 64 -6.87 -13.22 -4.99
N GLU A 65 -5.64 -13.08 -4.48
CA GLU A 65 -4.97 -11.78 -4.40
C GLU A 65 -4.73 -11.21 -5.81
N TRP A 66 -4.26 -12.01 -6.76
CA TRP A 66 -4.14 -11.57 -8.15
C TRP A 66 -5.48 -11.12 -8.74
N ALA A 67 -6.55 -11.87 -8.51
CA ALA A 67 -7.87 -11.53 -9.03
C ALA A 67 -8.39 -10.21 -8.42
N ARG A 68 -8.05 -9.94 -7.16
CA ARG A 68 -8.37 -8.68 -6.49
C ARG A 68 -7.56 -7.50 -7.05
N ASP A 69 -6.27 -7.69 -7.30
CA ASP A 69 -5.43 -6.66 -7.91
C ASP A 69 -5.93 -6.33 -9.32
N LEU A 70 -6.27 -7.36 -10.09
CA LEU A 70 -6.83 -7.19 -11.43
C LEU A 70 -8.21 -6.51 -11.40
N PHE A 71 -9.06 -6.82 -10.42
CA PHE A 71 -10.32 -6.10 -10.19
C PHE A 71 -10.05 -4.60 -9.98
N SER A 72 -9.11 -4.26 -9.10
CA SER A 72 -8.75 -2.86 -8.83
C SER A 72 -8.24 -2.16 -10.08
N GLN A 73 -7.37 -2.82 -10.85
CA GLN A 73 -6.82 -2.26 -12.09
C GLN A 73 -7.92 -2.00 -13.14
N LEU A 74 -8.80 -2.98 -13.38
CA LEU A 74 -9.78 -2.95 -14.47
C LEU A 74 -11.01 -2.08 -14.18
N PHE A 75 -11.45 -2.01 -12.93
CA PHE A 75 -12.73 -1.37 -12.59
C PHE A 75 -12.58 -0.14 -11.68
N ASN A 76 -11.42 0.08 -11.07
CA ASN A 76 -11.17 1.22 -10.17
C ASN A 76 -10.12 2.18 -10.72
N GLN A 77 -8.86 1.72 -10.83
CA GLN A 77 -7.73 2.56 -11.17
C GLN A 77 -7.87 3.16 -12.57
N SER A 78 -8.12 2.34 -13.60
CA SER A 78 -8.31 2.83 -14.97
C SER A 78 -9.46 3.83 -15.10
N ALA A 79 -10.57 3.60 -14.39
CA ALA A 79 -11.72 4.51 -14.33
C ALA A 79 -11.36 5.83 -13.61
N LYS A 80 -10.63 5.78 -12.49
CA LYS A 80 -10.13 6.97 -11.78
C LYS A 80 -9.14 7.76 -12.62
N SER A 81 -8.20 7.08 -13.29
CA SER A 81 -7.22 7.68 -14.20
C SER A 81 -7.92 8.41 -15.34
N TYR A 82 -8.94 7.79 -15.95
CA TYR A 82 -9.77 8.41 -16.96
C TYR A 82 -10.50 9.66 -16.43
N ASN A 83 -11.23 9.54 -15.31
CA ASN A 83 -11.96 10.68 -14.75
C ASN A 83 -11.00 11.84 -14.39
N LYS A 84 -9.86 11.54 -13.77
CA LYS A 84 -8.83 12.54 -13.44
C LYS A 84 -8.37 13.30 -14.68
N ILE A 85 -8.11 12.61 -15.80
CA ILE A 85 -7.68 13.25 -17.04
C ILE A 85 -8.78 14.11 -17.66
N ILE A 86 -10.05 13.71 -17.56
CA ILE A 86 -11.18 14.49 -18.09
C ILE A 86 -11.49 15.71 -17.21
N GLU A 87 -11.34 15.58 -15.89
CA GLU A 87 -11.63 16.64 -14.92
C GLU A 87 -10.52 17.69 -14.82
N ASP A 88 -9.25 17.29 -15.00
CA ASP A 88 -8.11 18.20 -14.91
C ASP A 88 -7.95 19.02 -16.20
N GLU A 89 -7.96 20.34 -16.05
CA GLU A 89 -7.77 21.30 -17.15
C GLU A 89 -6.30 21.49 -17.52
N GLN A 90 -5.36 20.99 -16.70
CA GLN A 90 -3.94 21.10 -16.98
C GLN A 90 -3.51 20.19 -18.15
N LEU A 91 -2.49 20.65 -18.89
CA LEU A 91 -1.79 19.84 -19.87
C LEU A 91 -1.05 18.73 -19.13
N ILE A 92 -1.19 17.50 -19.63
CA ILE A 92 -0.45 16.35 -19.11
C ILE A 92 1.03 16.57 -19.42
N ASP A 93 1.88 16.54 -18.39
CA ASP A 93 3.32 16.59 -18.57
C ASP A 93 3.82 15.22 -19.02
N ILE A 94 4.16 15.11 -20.30
CA ILE A 94 4.64 13.86 -20.92
C ILE A 94 6.02 13.46 -20.36
N GLY A 95 6.74 14.38 -19.71
CA GLY A 95 7.99 14.10 -19.02
C GLY A 95 7.83 13.48 -17.63
N ASP A 96 6.61 13.46 -17.08
CA ASP A 96 6.30 12.87 -15.77
C ASP A 96 5.83 11.41 -15.94
N SER A 97 6.65 10.48 -15.44
CA SER A 97 6.39 9.03 -15.50
C SER A 97 5.03 8.64 -14.89
N GLU A 98 4.62 9.30 -13.79
CA GLU A 98 3.34 9.03 -13.14
C GLU A 98 2.18 9.47 -14.03
N GLN A 99 2.27 10.67 -14.61
CA GLN A 99 1.23 11.19 -15.50
C GLN A 99 1.13 10.41 -16.81
N MET A 100 2.26 9.96 -17.34
CA MET A 100 2.29 9.14 -18.55
C MET A 100 1.62 7.78 -18.35
N LYS A 101 1.80 7.16 -17.17
CA LYS A 101 1.10 5.94 -16.79
C LYS A 101 -0.43 6.15 -16.75
N ILE A 102 -0.88 7.23 -16.09
CA ILE A 102 -2.31 7.59 -16.01
C ILE A 102 -2.89 7.82 -17.42
N LEU A 103 -2.13 8.47 -18.31
CA LEU A 103 -2.53 8.70 -19.69
C LEU A 103 -2.68 7.40 -20.49
N LYS A 104 -1.69 6.50 -20.45
CA LYS A 104 -1.76 5.19 -21.12
C LYS A 104 -3.00 4.40 -20.67
N GLU A 105 -3.28 4.40 -19.37
CA GLU A 105 -4.47 3.73 -18.81
C GLU A 105 -5.78 4.35 -19.32
N ALA A 106 -5.89 5.68 -19.35
CA ALA A 106 -7.08 6.37 -19.82
C ALA A 106 -7.31 6.19 -21.32
N LEU A 107 -6.25 6.23 -22.15
CA LEU A 107 -6.35 5.99 -23.59
C LEU A 107 -6.83 4.58 -23.90
N SER A 108 -6.29 3.57 -23.20
CA SER A 108 -6.77 2.19 -23.33
C SER A 108 -8.25 2.06 -22.97
N LEU A 109 -8.72 2.83 -21.98
CA LEU A 109 -10.13 2.83 -21.59
C LEU A 109 -11.03 3.53 -22.62
N ILE A 110 -10.53 4.56 -23.29
CA ILE A 110 -11.23 5.29 -24.37
C ILE A 110 -11.35 4.41 -25.62
N GLU A 111 -10.26 3.74 -26.00
CA GLU A 111 -10.20 2.88 -27.19
C GLU A 111 -11.23 1.75 -27.12
N ASP A 112 -11.40 1.15 -25.95
CA ASP A 112 -12.29 0.00 -25.70
C ASP A 112 -13.51 0.39 -24.85
N ARG A 113 -14.02 1.62 -25.05
CA ARG A 113 -15.22 2.12 -24.38
C ARG A 113 -16.47 1.41 -24.92
N PRO A 114 -17.23 0.69 -24.08
CA PRO A 114 -18.44 0.01 -24.52
C PRO A 114 -19.56 1.03 -24.82
N THR A 115 -20.37 0.73 -25.84
CA THR A 115 -21.56 1.52 -26.22
C THR A 115 -22.85 0.89 -25.73
N ASP A 116 -22.86 -0.44 -25.55
CA ASP A 116 -24.00 -1.21 -25.06
C ASP A 116 -23.53 -2.41 -24.22
N PHE A 117 -24.49 -3.15 -23.65
CA PHE A 117 -24.17 -4.34 -22.86
C PHE A 117 -23.55 -5.47 -23.70
N LYS A 118 -23.83 -5.51 -25.01
CA LYS A 118 -23.26 -6.50 -25.93
C LYS A 118 -21.75 -6.27 -26.10
N ALA A 119 -21.31 -5.02 -26.16
CA ALA A 119 -19.89 -4.65 -26.13
C ALA A 119 -19.23 -5.04 -24.79
N CYS A 120 -19.94 -4.96 -23.66
CA CYS A 120 -19.43 -5.46 -22.38
C CYS A 120 -19.22 -6.99 -22.38
N LEU A 121 -20.12 -7.75 -23.02
CA LEU A 121 -19.97 -9.21 -23.18
C LEU A 121 -18.78 -9.56 -24.08
N ARG A 122 -18.63 -8.85 -25.21
CA ARG A 122 -17.47 -8.96 -26.09
C ARG A 122 -16.17 -8.72 -25.31
N TRP A 123 -16.11 -7.63 -24.57
CA TRP A 123 -14.97 -7.29 -23.71
C TRP A 123 -14.63 -8.42 -22.73
N ALA A 124 -15.62 -8.93 -22.00
CA ALA A 124 -15.44 -10.03 -21.05
C ALA A 124 -14.88 -11.29 -21.73
N ARG A 125 -15.39 -11.62 -22.92
CA ARG A 125 -14.93 -12.78 -23.71
C ARG A 125 -13.48 -12.65 -24.17
N LEU A 126 -13.08 -11.46 -24.61
CA LEU A 126 -11.72 -11.16 -25.01
C LEU A 126 -10.76 -11.21 -23.81
N LYS A 127 -11.16 -10.65 -22.66
CA LYS A 127 -10.39 -10.73 -21.42
C LYS A 127 -10.21 -12.15 -20.91
N PHE A 128 -11.23 -13.01 -21.02
CA PHE A 128 -11.08 -14.44 -20.74
C PHE A 128 -9.94 -15.04 -21.58
N ASN A 129 -9.96 -14.81 -22.90
CA ASN A 129 -8.90 -15.34 -23.75
C ASN A 129 -7.53 -14.74 -23.44
N GLN A 130 -7.46 -13.44 -23.13
CA GLN A 130 -6.22 -12.80 -22.75
C GLN A 130 -5.58 -13.51 -21.55
N TYR A 131 -6.31 -13.60 -20.43
CA TYR A 131 -5.74 -14.06 -19.16
C TYR A 131 -5.52 -15.58 -19.09
N PHE A 132 -6.43 -16.38 -19.63
CA PHE A 132 -6.39 -17.85 -19.45
C PHE A 132 -5.83 -18.61 -20.67
N VAL A 133 -5.57 -17.92 -21.78
CA VAL A 133 -5.04 -18.52 -23.01
C VAL A 133 -3.79 -17.81 -23.52
N ILE A 134 -3.87 -16.51 -23.86
CA ILE A 134 -2.75 -15.78 -24.45
C ILE A 134 -1.61 -15.64 -23.44
N ASP A 135 -1.89 -15.14 -22.24
CA ASP A 135 -0.87 -14.90 -21.22
C ASP A 135 -0.22 -16.23 -20.76
N ILE A 136 -1.00 -17.31 -20.68
CA ILE A 136 -0.48 -18.65 -20.38
C ILE A 136 0.43 -19.17 -21.51
N LYS A 137 0.05 -19.01 -22.78
CA LYS A 137 0.90 -19.37 -23.92
C LYS A 137 2.17 -18.53 -23.97
N GLN A 138 2.07 -17.25 -23.62
CA GLN A 138 3.20 -16.33 -23.53
C GLN A 138 4.19 -16.79 -22.46
N LEU A 139 3.69 -17.18 -21.28
CA LEU A 139 4.49 -17.73 -20.18
C LEU A 139 5.16 -19.06 -20.56
N LEU A 140 4.43 -19.97 -21.23
CA LEU A 140 4.97 -21.24 -21.71
C LEU A 140 5.98 -21.05 -22.86
N HIS A 141 5.88 -19.96 -23.62
CA HIS A 141 6.90 -19.59 -24.60
C HIS A 141 8.15 -19.03 -23.93
N ALA A 142 7.97 -18.19 -22.89
CA ALA A 142 9.08 -17.69 -22.09
C ALA A 142 9.85 -18.82 -21.39
N TYR A 143 9.12 -19.78 -20.83
CA TYR A 143 9.61 -20.97 -20.13
C TYR A 143 8.95 -22.27 -20.66
N PRO A 144 9.51 -22.86 -21.73
CA PRO A 144 9.05 -24.14 -22.26
C PRO A 144 8.99 -25.26 -21.21
N LEU A 145 8.17 -26.29 -21.42
CA LEU A 145 8.00 -27.40 -20.47
C LEU A 145 9.30 -28.17 -20.18
N ASP A 146 10.21 -28.20 -21.15
CA ASP A 146 11.54 -28.81 -21.07
C ASP A 146 12.63 -27.84 -20.60
N HIS A 147 12.27 -26.59 -20.28
CA HIS A 147 13.21 -25.58 -19.81
C HIS A 147 13.92 -26.05 -18.53
N LYS A 148 15.24 -25.86 -18.50
CA LYS A 148 16.10 -26.21 -17.37
C LYS A 148 16.75 -24.96 -16.81
N THR A 149 16.90 -24.92 -15.50
CA THR A 149 17.63 -23.85 -14.81
C THR A 149 19.13 -23.89 -15.15
N LYS A 150 19.88 -22.85 -14.76
CA LYS A 150 21.35 -22.80 -14.92
C LYS A 150 22.05 -24.02 -14.28
N GLU A 151 21.44 -24.63 -13.27
CA GLU A 151 21.91 -25.85 -12.58
C GLU A 151 21.50 -27.16 -13.27
N GLY A 152 20.77 -27.10 -14.39
CA GLY A 152 20.32 -28.27 -15.14
C GLY A 152 19.07 -28.99 -14.58
N LYS A 153 18.43 -28.46 -13.53
CA LYS A 153 17.17 -28.99 -12.98
C LYS A 153 15.97 -28.49 -13.83
N PRO A 154 14.87 -29.25 -13.93
CA PRO A 154 13.65 -28.78 -14.59
C PRO A 154 13.12 -27.49 -13.93
N PHE A 155 12.83 -26.47 -14.74
CA PHE A 155 12.27 -25.21 -14.26
C PHE A 155 10.88 -25.41 -13.64
N TRP A 156 10.05 -26.20 -14.31
CA TRP A 156 8.73 -26.62 -13.82
C TRP A 156 8.88 -27.79 -12.85
N SER A 157 9.20 -27.47 -11.61
CA SER A 157 9.19 -28.40 -10.49
C SER A 157 8.54 -27.74 -9.29
N LEU A 158 7.85 -28.53 -8.46
CA LEU A 158 7.16 -28.02 -7.28
C LEU A 158 8.12 -27.14 -6.44
N PRO A 159 7.70 -25.94 -6.04
CA PRO A 159 6.30 -25.44 -6.02
C PRO A 159 5.76 -24.87 -7.35
N LYS A 160 6.59 -24.66 -8.37
CA LYS A 160 6.20 -24.09 -9.67
C LYS A 160 5.49 -25.14 -10.53
N ARG A 161 4.18 -24.96 -10.73
CA ARG A 161 3.35 -25.82 -11.58
C ARG A 161 3.32 -25.27 -13.00
N ALA A 162 3.54 -26.13 -13.99
CA ALA A 162 3.36 -25.77 -15.38
C ALA A 162 1.88 -25.53 -15.66
N PRO A 163 1.50 -24.35 -16.19
CA PRO A 163 0.09 -24.08 -16.46
C PRO A 163 -0.39 -24.74 -17.75
N GLU A 164 -1.70 -24.96 -17.84
CA GLU A 164 -2.41 -25.41 -19.01
C GLU A 164 -3.40 -24.34 -19.46
N VAL A 165 -3.57 -24.16 -20.77
CA VAL A 165 -4.51 -23.18 -21.33
C VAL A 165 -5.94 -23.60 -21.07
N LEU A 166 -6.80 -22.65 -20.68
CA LEU A 166 -8.21 -22.93 -20.43
C LEU A 166 -9.02 -22.72 -21.71
N LYS A 167 -9.86 -23.70 -22.08
CA LYS A 167 -10.77 -23.54 -23.21
C LYS A 167 -12.10 -23.00 -22.71
N PHE A 168 -12.52 -21.85 -23.25
CA PHE A 168 -13.82 -21.28 -22.93
C PHE A 168 -14.95 -22.29 -23.24
N ASN A 169 -15.84 -22.46 -22.26
CA ASN A 169 -17.02 -23.31 -22.37
C ASN A 169 -18.21 -22.55 -21.77
N PRO A 170 -19.23 -22.16 -22.55
CA PRO A 170 -20.38 -21.40 -22.07
C PRO A 170 -21.33 -22.22 -21.18
N GLU A 171 -21.22 -23.56 -21.22
CA GLU A 171 -22.02 -24.46 -20.36
C GLU A 171 -21.35 -24.70 -18.99
N ASP A 172 -20.08 -24.31 -18.85
CA ASP A 172 -19.39 -24.38 -17.57
C ASP A 172 -19.83 -23.21 -16.68
N GLU A 173 -20.26 -23.54 -15.46
CA GLU A 173 -20.79 -22.54 -14.52
C GLU A 173 -19.73 -21.51 -14.10
N LEU A 174 -18.47 -21.92 -13.95
CA LEU A 174 -17.39 -21.04 -13.53
C LEU A 174 -17.04 -20.03 -14.63
N HIS A 175 -16.89 -20.52 -15.86
CA HIS A 175 -16.69 -19.66 -17.02
C HIS A 175 -17.86 -18.69 -17.21
N ALA A 176 -19.10 -19.19 -17.09
CA ALA A 176 -20.28 -18.38 -17.24
C ALA A 176 -20.37 -17.27 -16.20
N ARG A 177 -20.09 -17.60 -14.92
CA ARG A 177 -20.03 -16.62 -13.82
C ARG A 177 -18.98 -15.54 -14.08
N LEU A 178 -17.81 -15.90 -14.59
CA LEU A 178 -16.77 -14.93 -14.92
C LEU A 178 -17.23 -13.95 -16.01
N ILE A 179 -17.78 -14.46 -17.11
CA ILE A 179 -18.26 -13.61 -18.21
C ILE A 179 -19.37 -12.68 -17.73
N ALA A 180 -20.35 -13.22 -17.00
CA ALA A 180 -21.47 -12.44 -16.47
C ALA A 180 -21.01 -11.34 -15.51
N ALA A 181 -20.17 -11.69 -14.52
CA ALA A 181 -19.67 -10.72 -13.54
C ALA A 181 -18.80 -9.64 -14.20
N ALA A 182 -17.88 -10.03 -15.10
CA ALA A 182 -17.03 -9.09 -15.83
C ALA A 182 -17.85 -8.12 -16.70
N ALA A 183 -18.85 -8.62 -17.43
CA ALA A 183 -19.72 -7.79 -18.26
C ALA A 183 -20.61 -6.85 -17.42
N CYS A 184 -21.17 -7.34 -16.31
CA CYS A 184 -21.97 -6.52 -15.40
C CYS A 184 -21.13 -5.41 -14.76
N LEU A 185 -19.92 -5.72 -14.27
CA LEU A 185 -19.00 -4.71 -13.71
C LEU A 185 -18.59 -3.68 -14.75
N ARG A 186 -18.25 -4.12 -15.97
CA ARG A 186 -17.94 -3.22 -17.07
C ARG A 186 -19.14 -2.31 -17.37
N ALA A 187 -20.36 -2.84 -17.41
CA ALA A 187 -21.56 -2.04 -17.61
C ALA A 187 -21.75 -1.02 -16.47
N THR A 188 -21.54 -1.41 -15.21
CA THR A 188 -21.60 -0.50 -14.06
C THR A 188 -20.58 0.63 -14.15
N VAL A 189 -19.33 0.33 -14.54
CA VAL A 189 -18.27 1.35 -14.71
C VAL A 189 -18.64 2.40 -15.76
N PHE A 190 -19.32 2.01 -16.83
CA PHE A 190 -19.70 2.92 -17.92
C PHE A 190 -21.16 3.41 -17.85
N ASN A 191 -21.86 3.16 -16.73
CA ASN A 191 -23.26 3.51 -16.55
C ASN A 191 -24.20 2.95 -17.66
N ILE A 192 -23.93 1.75 -18.15
CA ILE A 192 -24.72 1.05 -19.16
C ILE A 192 -25.80 0.20 -18.48
N GLU A 193 -27.02 0.23 -19.02
CA GLU A 193 -28.14 -0.57 -18.51
C GLU A 193 -27.88 -2.08 -18.74
N ILE A 194 -28.05 -2.87 -17.67
CA ILE A 194 -27.94 -4.33 -17.72
C ILE A 194 -29.31 -4.89 -18.14
N PRO A 195 -29.45 -5.53 -19.31
CA PRO A 195 -30.75 -5.93 -19.88
C PRO A 195 -31.33 -7.21 -19.25
N PHE A 196 -30.97 -7.51 -18.01
CA PHE A 196 -31.37 -8.71 -17.27
C PHE A 196 -32.01 -8.33 -15.95
N LYS A 197 -33.21 -8.88 -15.66
CA LYS A 197 -33.94 -8.59 -14.42
C LYS A 197 -33.28 -9.18 -13.17
N ALA A 198 -32.62 -10.33 -13.31
CA ALA A 198 -31.91 -11.01 -12.24
C ALA A 198 -30.52 -11.46 -12.73
N PRO A 199 -29.57 -10.52 -12.93
CA PRO A 199 -28.27 -10.79 -13.57
C PRO A 199 -27.43 -11.85 -12.85
N ARG A 200 -27.64 -12.00 -11.54
CA ARG A 200 -26.91 -12.94 -10.67
C ARG A 200 -27.53 -14.34 -10.60
N GLU A 201 -28.74 -14.54 -11.13
CA GLU A 201 -29.35 -15.87 -11.19
C GLU A 201 -28.66 -16.73 -12.25
N LEU A 202 -28.52 -18.03 -11.97
CA LEU A 202 -27.83 -18.99 -12.84
C LEU A 202 -28.36 -18.97 -14.29
N GLU A 203 -29.68 -18.82 -14.47
CA GLU A 203 -30.29 -18.73 -15.80
C GLU A 203 -29.78 -17.51 -16.59
N SER A 204 -29.66 -16.35 -15.93
CA SER A 204 -29.17 -15.12 -16.58
C SER A 204 -27.67 -15.20 -16.84
N ILE A 205 -26.91 -15.74 -15.90
CA ILE A 205 -25.47 -16.00 -16.03
C ILE A 205 -25.19 -16.88 -17.25
N MET A 206 -25.88 -18.02 -17.36
CA MET A 206 -25.72 -18.95 -18.49
C MET A 206 -26.13 -18.31 -19.81
N LYS A 207 -27.18 -17.50 -19.84
CA LYS A 207 -27.59 -16.76 -21.06
C LYS A 207 -26.53 -15.75 -21.51
N MET A 208 -25.93 -15.00 -20.59
CA MET A 208 -24.84 -14.07 -20.92
C MET A 208 -23.63 -14.81 -21.49
N ALA A 209 -23.27 -15.95 -20.90
CA ALA A 209 -22.17 -16.79 -21.39
C ALA A 209 -22.43 -17.35 -22.80
N MET A 210 -23.65 -17.80 -23.06
CA MET A 210 -24.09 -18.26 -24.39
C MET A 210 -24.03 -17.13 -25.43
N GLN A 211 -24.43 -15.90 -25.06
CA GLN A 211 -24.33 -14.74 -25.94
C GLN A 211 -22.87 -14.36 -26.24
N ALA A 212 -21.95 -14.59 -25.30
CA ALA A 212 -20.54 -14.29 -25.48
C ALA A 212 -19.84 -15.18 -26.54
N VAL A 213 -20.43 -16.33 -26.89
CA VAL A 213 -19.95 -17.22 -27.97
C VAL A 213 -19.99 -16.52 -29.33
N GLU A 214 -20.89 -15.54 -29.52
CA GLU A 214 -20.98 -14.77 -30.78
C GLU A 214 -19.66 -14.06 -31.14
N PHE A 215 -18.76 -13.88 -30.16
CA PHE A 215 -17.48 -13.19 -30.34
C PHE A 215 -16.28 -14.13 -30.44
N ASP A 216 -16.48 -15.45 -30.52
CA ASP A 216 -15.37 -16.42 -30.61
C ASP A 216 -14.49 -16.17 -31.85
N ASP A 217 -15.06 -15.71 -32.96
CA ASP A 217 -14.33 -15.37 -34.19
C ASP A 217 -13.49 -14.07 -34.07
N GLU A 218 -13.79 -13.22 -33.09
CA GLU A 218 -13.07 -11.97 -32.83
C GLU A 218 -11.89 -12.16 -31.86
N VAL A 219 -11.77 -13.35 -31.26
CA VAL A 219 -10.71 -13.67 -30.33
C VAL A 219 -9.37 -13.67 -31.07
N PRO A 220 -8.39 -12.84 -30.65
CA PRO A 220 -7.10 -12.78 -31.33
C PRO A 220 -6.39 -14.14 -31.31
N ALA A 221 -5.84 -14.52 -32.46
CA ALA A 221 -4.93 -15.64 -32.53
C ALA A 221 -3.68 -15.35 -31.69
N PHE A 222 -3.12 -16.39 -31.08
CA PHE A 222 -1.89 -16.23 -30.30
C PHE A 222 -0.74 -15.77 -31.20
N ASN A 223 -0.13 -14.65 -30.82
CA ASN A 223 1.12 -14.16 -31.39
C ASN A 223 2.12 -13.95 -30.25
N ILE A 224 3.40 -14.19 -30.52
CA ILE A 224 4.46 -14.03 -29.53
C ILE A 224 4.77 -12.54 -29.39
N ASP A 225 4.54 -12.02 -28.19
CA ASP A 225 4.95 -10.66 -27.84
C ASP A 225 6.36 -10.69 -27.24
N HIS A 226 7.37 -10.42 -28.05
CA HIS A 226 8.78 -10.52 -27.61
C HIS A 226 9.10 -9.60 -26.42
N SER A 227 8.51 -8.40 -26.37
CA SER A 227 8.70 -7.46 -25.25
C SER A 227 8.16 -8.04 -23.94
N LYS A 228 6.94 -8.62 -23.97
CA LYS A 228 6.39 -9.29 -22.79
C LYS A 228 7.19 -10.53 -22.36
N VAL A 229 7.75 -11.31 -23.30
CA VAL A 229 8.64 -12.43 -22.94
C VAL A 229 9.83 -11.92 -22.14
N GLU A 230 10.46 -10.84 -22.60
CA GLU A 230 11.66 -10.29 -21.99
C GLU A 230 11.36 -9.72 -20.60
N GLN A 231 10.26 -8.98 -20.45
CA GLN A 231 9.78 -8.50 -19.15
C GLN A 231 9.51 -9.65 -18.18
N MET A 232 8.81 -10.71 -18.62
CA MET A 232 8.59 -11.90 -17.79
C MET A 232 9.91 -12.56 -17.38
N ARG A 233 10.93 -12.56 -18.25
CA ARG A 233 12.24 -13.15 -17.90
C ARG A 233 13.00 -12.30 -16.89
N ALA A 234 12.99 -10.98 -17.05
CA ALA A 234 13.62 -10.05 -16.13
C ALA A 234 13.02 -10.17 -14.72
N GLU A 235 11.69 -10.09 -14.58
CA GLU A 235 10.99 -10.17 -13.29
C GLU A 235 11.32 -11.48 -12.53
N VAL A 236 11.42 -12.60 -13.24
CA VAL A 236 11.75 -13.91 -12.64
C VAL A 236 13.22 -14.01 -12.23
N ASP A 237 14.12 -13.30 -12.92
CA ASP A 237 15.53 -13.27 -12.54
C ASP A 237 15.77 -12.31 -11.37
N GLU A 238 15.13 -11.13 -11.33
CA GLU A 238 15.13 -10.20 -10.18
C GLU A 238 14.62 -10.88 -8.89
N SER A 239 13.51 -11.63 -8.97
CA SER A 239 12.95 -12.34 -7.81
C SER A 239 13.87 -13.44 -7.23
N LYS A 240 14.94 -13.84 -7.93
CA LYS A 240 15.97 -14.74 -7.39
C LYS A 240 17.06 -13.97 -6.66
N GLU A 241 17.34 -12.74 -7.07
CA GLU A 241 18.33 -11.86 -6.44
C GLU A 241 17.80 -11.30 -5.11
N ASP A 242 16.48 -11.08 -5.01
CA ASP A 242 15.78 -10.71 -3.77
C ASP A 242 15.89 -11.77 -2.64
N GLN A 243 16.26 -13.02 -2.97
CA GLN A 243 16.52 -14.05 -1.96
C GLN A 243 17.97 -14.06 -1.46
N GLU A 244 18.89 -13.28 -2.06
CA GLU A 244 20.31 -13.27 -1.67
C GLU A 244 20.85 -11.93 -1.16
N GLU A 245 20.20 -10.77 -1.32
CA GLU A 245 20.73 -9.55 -0.70
C GLU A 245 19.64 -8.51 -0.36
N SER A 246 19.43 -8.27 0.94
CA SER A 246 18.80 -7.03 1.41
C SER A 246 19.79 -5.89 1.23
N LYS A 247 19.67 -5.12 0.14
CA LYS A 247 20.09 -3.72 0.03
C LYS A 247 19.58 -3.08 -1.25
N GLN A 248 18.93 -1.93 -1.04
CA GLN A 248 18.70 -0.81 -1.96
C GLN A 248 19.39 -0.91 -3.32
N GLU A 249 18.59 -0.85 -4.39
CA GLU A 249 18.64 0.23 -5.38
C GLU A 249 17.34 0.15 -6.21
N GLU A 250 16.53 1.22 -6.20
CA GLU A 250 15.50 1.45 -7.21
C GLU A 250 16.26 1.74 -8.51
N GLU A 251 16.38 0.75 -9.38
CA GLU A 251 16.80 0.98 -10.76
C GLU A 251 15.56 1.32 -11.60
N ASP A 252 15.43 2.60 -11.92
CA ASP A 252 14.56 3.09 -12.97
C ASP A 252 14.93 2.40 -14.29
N ILE A 253 14.04 1.53 -14.79
CA ILE A 253 14.07 1.14 -16.19
C ILE A 253 13.58 2.35 -16.99
N GLU A 254 14.51 3.20 -17.41
CA GLU A 254 14.27 4.21 -18.43
C GLU A 254 13.87 3.51 -19.74
N GLU A 255 12.57 3.34 -19.94
CA GLU A 255 11.99 3.22 -21.27
C GLU A 255 12.28 4.55 -21.99
N THR A 256 13.34 4.60 -22.82
CA THR A 256 13.46 5.65 -23.83
C THR A 256 12.34 5.47 -24.84
N ILE A 257 11.18 6.07 -24.54
CA ILE A 257 10.06 6.19 -25.48
C ILE A 257 10.38 7.38 -26.39
N ASP A 258 10.78 7.07 -27.61
CA ASP A 258 10.89 8.04 -28.71
C ASP A 258 9.49 8.44 -29.19
N THR A 259 8.87 9.46 -28.59
CA THR A 259 7.58 9.99 -29.07
C THR A 259 7.24 11.36 -28.45
N GLY A 260 7.93 12.43 -28.85
CA GLY A 260 7.51 13.80 -28.50
C GLY A 260 6.35 14.32 -29.35
N GLU A 261 6.23 13.86 -30.61
CA GLU A 261 5.32 14.46 -31.58
C GLU A 261 3.97 13.73 -31.72
N ASP A 262 3.89 12.41 -31.49
CA ASP A 262 2.63 11.64 -31.64
C ASP A 262 1.65 11.80 -30.47
N TYR A 263 2.14 12.02 -29.24
CA TYR A 263 1.26 12.03 -28.05
C TYR A 263 0.46 13.32 -27.89
N GLU A 264 1.03 14.47 -28.25
CA GLU A 264 0.27 15.74 -28.25
C GLU A 264 -0.90 15.70 -29.24
N GLU A 265 -0.71 15.09 -30.43
CA GLU A 265 -1.79 14.91 -31.41
C GLU A 265 -2.86 13.92 -30.92
N ILE A 266 -2.46 12.82 -30.27
CA ILE A 266 -3.39 11.85 -29.66
C ILE A 266 -4.21 12.50 -28.53
N LEU A 267 -3.55 13.30 -27.68
CA LEU A 267 -4.20 14.07 -26.62
C LEU A 267 -5.25 15.03 -27.20
N ASP A 268 -4.91 15.74 -28.27
CA ASP A 268 -5.79 16.71 -28.92
C ASP A 268 -6.98 16.05 -29.65
N TYR A 269 -6.77 14.87 -30.24
CA TYR A 269 -7.82 14.14 -30.95
C TYR A 269 -8.74 13.35 -30.02
N ALA A 270 -8.19 12.62 -29.04
CA ALA A 270 -8.94 11.68 -28.22
C ALA A 270 -9.53 12.32 -26.94
N ILE A 271 -8.78 13.20 -26.28
CA ILE A 271 -9.14 13.71 -24.94
C ILE A 271 -9.82 15.07 -25.01
N ARG A 272 -9.36 16.00 -25.88
CA ARG A 272 -9.94 17.34 -25.99
C ARG A 272 -11.46 17.33 -26.24
N PRO A 273 -12.02 16.53 -27.17
CA PRO A 273 -13.47 16.54 -27.41
C PRO A 273 -14.28 16.09 -26.18
N ILE A 274 -13.73 15.16 -25.40
CA ILE A 274 -14.35 14.64 -24.18
C ILE A 274 -14.29 15.69 -23.07
N ARG A 275 -13.16 16.40 -22.92
CA ARG A 275 -13.02 17.52 -21.98
C ARG A 275 -13.99 18.66 -22.30
N GLU A 276 -14.11 19.03 -23.57
CA GLU A 276 -15.06 20.06 -24.01
C GLU A 276 -16.51 19.66 -23.72
N ALA A 277 -16.86 18.38 -23.96
CA ALA A 277 -18.16 17.83 -23.59
C ALA A 277 -18.39 17.84 -22.07
N TYR A 278 -17.37 17.49 -21.27
CA TYR A 278 -17.43 17.56 -19.81
C TYR A 278 -17.66 18.99 -19.32
N GLN A 279 -16.87 19.94 -19.80
CA GLN A 279 -16.98 21.36 -19.43
C GLN A 279 -18.33 21.96 -19.82
N SER A 280 -18.85 21.62 -21.00
CA SER A 280 -20.15 22.10 -21.49
C SER A 280 -21.34 21.56 -20.71
N ASN A 281 -21.17 20.43 -20.01
CA ASN A 281 -22.23 19.73 -19.29
C ASN A 281 -21.96 19.62 -17.78
N LYS A 282 -21.10 20.47 -17.22
CA LYS A 282 -20.64 20.37 -15.82
C LYS A 282 -21.76 20.42 -14.78
N ASP A 283 -22.88 21.06 -15.11
CA ASP A 283 -24.06 21.18 -14.25
C ASP A 283 -25.16 20.14 -14.55
N ASP A 284 -25.01 19.32 -15.59
CA ASP A 284 -25.99 18.29 -15.99
C ASP A 284 -25.53 16.91 -15.51
N ALA A 285 -26.09 16.48 -14.38
CA ALA A 285 -25.76 15.22 -13.74
C ALA A 285 -26.02 13.98 -14.63
N ASP A 286 -26.97 14.03 -15.55
CA ASP A 286 -27.28 12.90 -16.42
C ASP A 286 -26.32 12.86 -17.62
N ALA A 287 -25.96 14.01 -18.17
CA ALA A 287 -24.89 14.10 -19.16
C ALA A 287 -23.54 13.65 -18.59
N LEU A 288 -23.21 14.04 -17.35
CA LEU A 288 -21.95 13.62 -16.71
C LEU A 288 -21.83 12.11 -16.52
N LYS A 289 -22.94 11.39 -16.24
CA LYS A 289 -22.93 9.92 -16.17
C LYS A 289 -22.56 9.26 -17.50
N THR A 290 -22.87 9.91 -18.62
CA THR A 290 -22.54 9.39 -19.96
C THR A 290 -21.10 9.68 -20.36
N ILE A 291 -20.48 10.72 -19.78
CA ILE A 291 -19.12 11.16 -20.06
C ILE A 291 -18.15 10.46 -19.12
N LEU A 292 -18.34 10.63 -17.81
CA LEU A 292 -17.49 10.05 -16.77
C LEU A 292 -17.79 8.57 -16.55
N THR A 293 -16.81 7.90 -15.96
CA THR A 293 -16.96 6.53 -15.48
C THR A 293 -17.32 6.51 -14.00
N ALA A 294 -17.84 5.38 -13.52
CA ALA A 294 -18.11 5.10 -12.12
C ALA A 294 -17.08 4.07 -11.60
N PRO A 295 -15.93 4.51 -11.03
CA PRO A 295 -14.94 3.59 -10.46
C PRO A 295 -15.55 2.68 -9.39
N GLN A 296 -15.25 1.40 -9.44
CA GLN A 296 -15.76 0.40 -8.49
C GLN A 296 -14.73 0.14 -7.38
N GLU A 297 -15.01 0.62 -6.18
CA GLU A 297 -14.22 0.26 -5.00
C GLU A 297 -14.68 -1.10 -4.47
N PHE A 298 -13.71 -1.97 -4.14
CA PHE A 298 -14.02 -3.31 -3.69
C PHE A 298 -14.82 -3.30 -2.38
N GLU A 299 -16.12 -3.56 -2.50
CA GLU A 299 -17.05 -3.79 -1.39
C GLU A 299 -17.42 -5.28 -1.33
N LYS A 300 -17.10 -5.91 -0.21
CA LYS A 300 -17.30 -7.35 0.03
C LYS A 300 -18.67 -7.64 0.66
N ASP A 301 -19.27 -6.68 1.35
CA ASP A 301 -20.48 -6.87 2.17
C ASP A 301 -21.78 -6.59 1.39
N ASP A 302 -21.67 -6.15 0.13
CA ASP A 302 -22.78 -6.09 -0.82
C ASP A 302 -22.67 -7.22 -1.84
N ASP A 303 -23.55 -8.21 -1.73
CA ASP A 303 -23.56 -9.38 -2.61
C ASP A 303 -24.21 -9.10 -3.99
N GLN A 304 -24.73 -7.89 -4.24
CA GLN A 304 -25.40 -7.51 -5.50
C GLN A 304 -24.47 -6.73 -6.45
N ASN A 305 -23.28 -6.34 -6.01
CA ASN A 305 -22.34 -5.51 -6.78
C ASN A 305 -21.41 -6.31 -7.71
N TYR A 306 -21.53 -7.64 -7.76
CA TYR A 306 -20.71 -8.55 -8.58
C TYR A 306 -19.21 -8.59 -8.26
N HIS A 307 -18.71 -7.86 -7.26
CA HIS A 307 -17.28 -7.77 -6.93
C HIS A 307 -16.70 -9.13 -6.55
N VAL A 308 -17.31 -9.76 -5.55
CA VAL A 308 -16.87 -11.08 -5.07
C VAL A 308 -17.10 -12.15 -6.13
N ASP A 309 -18.19 -12.04 -6.90
CA ASP A 309 -18.50 -12.99 -7.98
C ASP A 309 -17.40 -12.97 -9.08
N PHE A 310 -16.92 -11.77 -9.45
CA PHE A 310 -15.81 -11.61 -10.37
C PHE A 310 -14.51 -12.20 -9.81
N ILE A 311 -14.12 -11.82 -8.58
CA ILE A 311 -12.89 -12.32 -7.95
C ILE A 311 -12.92 -13.84 -7.80
N TYR A 312 -14.04 -14.41 -7.35
CA TYR A 312 -14.26 -15.84 -7.22
C TYR A 312 -14.07 -16.57 -8.55
N ALA A 313 -14.77 -16.12 -9.60
CA ALA A 313 -14.73 -16.80 -10.89
C ALA A 313 -13.35 -16.66 -11.54
N LEU A 314 -12.77 -15.46 -11.51
CA LEU A 314 -11.45 -15.16 -12.07
C LEU A 314 -10.34 -15.95 -11.37
N ALA A 315 -10.33 -15.99 -10.03
CA ALA A 315 -9.34 -16.72 -9.25
C ALA A 315 -9.41 -18.24 -9.48
N ASN A 316 -10.61 -18.81 -9.53
CA ASN A 316 -10.78 -20.24 -9.76
C ASN A 316 -10.48 -20.65 -11.21
N CYS A 317 -10.81 -19.84 -12.22
CA CYS A 317 -10.36 -20.08 -13.60
C CYS A 317 -8.82 -20.11 -13.68
N ARG A 318 -8.15 -19.24 -12.92
CA ARG A 318 -6.68 -19.27 -12.83
C ARG A 318 -6.18 -20.47 -12.04
N ALA A 319 -6.87 -20.87 -10.97
CA ALA A 319 -6.55 -22.09 -10.25
C ALA A 319 -6.58 -23.32 -11.18
N GLU A 320 -7.56 -23.40 -12.08
CA GLU A 320 -7.62 -24.45 -13.12
C GLU A 320 -6.40 -24.43 -14.04
N ASN A 321 -5.94 -23.26 -14.51
CA ASN A 321 -4.72 -23.19 -15.33
C ASN A 321 -3.53 -23.87 -14.63
N TYR A 322 -3.39 -23.72 -13.32
CA TYR A 322 -2.25 -24.27 -12.57
C TYR A 322 -2.56 -25.59 -11.85
N SER A 323 -3.70 -26.22 -12.15
CA SER A 323 -4.15 -27.46 -11.50
C SER A 323 -4.18 -27.35 -9.96
N LEU A 324 -4.70 -26.22 -9.46
CA LEU A 324 -4.93 -25.95 -8.04
C LEU A 324 -6.39 -26.20 -7.67
N ASP A 325 -6.65 -26.58 -6.43
CA ASP A 325 -8.01 -26.82 -5.95
C ASP A 325 -8.84 -25.52 -5.94
N HIS A 326 -10.12 -25.61 -6.26
CA HIS A 326 -11.01 -24.45 -6.23
C HIS A 326 -11.27 -23.99 -4.79
N MET A 327 -11.40 -22.68 -4.63
CA MET A 327 -11.85 -22.07 -3.39
C MET A 327 -13.35 -21.78 -3.48
N ASP A 328 -14.11 -22.08 -2.43
CA ASP A 328 -15.53 -21.75 -2.39
C ASP A 328 -15.76 -20.24 -2.28
N TRP A 329 -16.93 -19.79 -2.73
CA TRP A 329 -17.28 -18.36 -2.80
C TRP A 329 -17.16 -17.63 -1.46
N LEU A 330 -17.56 -18.28 -0.35
CA LEU A 330 -17.50 -17.66 0.97
C LEU A 330 -16.05 -17.51 1.43
N THR A 331 -15.22 -18.54 1.24
CA THR A 331 -13.79 -18.45 1.55
C THR A 331 -13.11 -17.39 0.69
N THR A 332 -13.44 -17.29 -0.61
CA THR A 332 -12.94 -16.21 -1.47
C THR A 332 -13.32 -14.83 -0.91
N LYS A 333 -14.58 -14.62 -0.50
CA LYS A 333 -15.04 -13.36 0.12
C LYS A 333 -14.21 -13.00 1.36
N LEU A 334 -13.98 -13.96 2.25
CA LEU A 334 -13.20 -13.76 3.48
C LEU A 334 -11.74 -13.40 3.17
N LYS A 335 -11.12 -14.10 2.21
CA LYS A 335 -9.72 -13.91 1.82
C LYS A 335 -9.51 -12.60 1.07
N ALA A 336 -10.30 -12.34 0.02
CA ALA A 336 -10.23 -11.10 -0.76
C ALA A 336 -10.49 -9.85 0.09
N GLY A 337 -11.39 -9.95 1.09
CA GLY A 337 -11.68 -8.89 2.04
C GLY A 337 -10.63 -8.65 3.12
N ARG A 338 -9.54 -9.45 3.16
CA ARG A 338 -8.56 -9.48 4.26
C ARG A 338 -9.24 -9.40 5.63
N ILE A 339 -10.32 -10.17 5.79
CA ILE A 339 -11.17 -10.04 6.99
C ILE A 339 -10.37 -10.52 8.20
N ILE A 340 -10.08 -9.59 9.11
CA ILE A 340 -9.53 -9.89 10.43
C ILE A 340 -10.66 -10.53 11.25
N PRO A 341 -10.55 -11.81 11.65
CA PRO A 341 -11.58 -12.44 12.45
C PRO A 341 -11.78 -11.69 13.78
N ALA A 342 -13.03 -11.44 14.15
CA ALA A 342 -13.39 -10.79 15.40
C ALA A 342 -14.50 -11.57 16.13
N LEU A 343 -14.38 -11.69 17.45
CA LEU A 343 -15.36 -12.36 18.30
C LEU A 343 -15.74 -11.44 19.47
N ALA A 344 -17.04 -11.21 19.66
CA ALA A 344 -17.55 -10.36 20.73
C ALA A 344 -17.08 -10.81 22.13
N THR A 345 -16.88 -12.13 22.34
CA THR A 345 -16.35 -12.69 23.58
C THR A 345 -14.92 -12.22 23.88
N THR A 346 -14.05 -12.21 22.87
CA THR A 346 -12.66 -11.76 23.01
C THR A 346 -12.61 -10.26 23.23
N THR A 347 -13.39 -9.49 22.47
CA THR A 347 -13.50 -8.03 22.63
C THR A 347 -13.98 -7.66 24.04
N ALA A 348 -15.00 -8.34 24.56
CA ALA A 348 -15.50 -8.10 25.92
C ALA A 348 -14.45 -8.44 26.99
N ALA A 349 -13.71 -9.54 26.84
CA ALA A 349 -12.65 -9.92 27.76
C ALA A 349 -11.51 -8.90 27.79
N ILE A 350 -11.04 -8.47 26.61
CA ILE A 350 -9.98 -7.47 26.47
C ILE A 350 -10.42 -6.11 27.03
N ALA A 351 -11.63 -5.64 26.71
CA ALA A 351 -12.16 -4.39 27.27
C ALA A 351 -12.25 -4.43 28.81
N GLY A 352 -12.60 -5.59 29.38
CA GLY A 352 -12.57 -5.82 30.82
C GLY A 352 -11.17 -5.68 31.41
N LEU A 353 -10.16 -6.33 30.80
CA LEU A 353 -8.76 -6.25 31.23
C LEU A 353 -8.21 -4.81 31.11
N GLN A 354 -8.50 -4.11 30.01
CA GLN A 354 -8.12 -2.70 29.85
C GLN A 354 -8.70 -1.83 30.97
N THR A 355 -9.98 -2.02 31.29
CA THR A 355 -10.66 -1.25 32.35
C THR A 355 -9.98 -1.46 33.71
N LEU A 356 -9.50 -2.67 34.00
CA LEU A 356 -8.75 -2.95 35.23
C LEU A 356 -7.44 -2.13 35.29
N GLU A 357 -6.67 -2.08 34.20
CA GLU A 357 -5.43 -1.30 34.16
C GLU A 357 -5.71 0.21 34.22
N ILE A 358 -6.79 0.71 33.57
CA ILE A 358 -7.21 2.12 33.70
C ILE A 358 -7.47 2.48 35.16
N VAL A 359 -8.19 1.63 35.90
CA VAL A 359 -8.46 1.86 37.33
C VAL A 359 -7.16 1.94 38.13
N LYS A 360 -6.17 1.09 37.84
CA LYS A 360 -4.86 1.12 38.49
C LYS A 360 -4.09 2.40 38.21
N ILE A 361 -4.11 2.88 36.96
CA ILE A 361 -3.49 4.16 36.57
C ILE A 361 -4.16 5.32 37.33
N LEU A 362 -5.50 5.37 37.37
CA LEU A 362 -6.24 6.41 38.09
C LEU A 362 -6.00 6.37 39.61
N LYS A 363 -5.74 5.18 40.16
CA LYS A 363 -5.37 4.99 41.57
C LYS A 363 -3.89 5.18 41.85
N GLN A 364 -3.07 5.48 40.84
CA GLN A 364 -1.62 5.64 40.96
C GLN A 364 -0.96 4.40 41.61
N CYS A 365 -1.41 3.21 41.22
CA CYS A 365 -0.79 1.95 41.62
C CYS A 365 0.66 1.86 41.13
N LYS A 366 1.44 0.97 41.74
CA LYS A 366 2.85 0.79 41.37
C LYS A 366 2.97 0.05 40.03
N LEU A 367 4.11 0.21 39.37
CA LEU A 367 4.44 -0.54 38.15
C LEU A 367 4.30 -2.06 38.36
N GLU A 368 4.76 -2.57 39.51
CA GLU A 368 4.67 -3.98 39.93
C GLU A 368 3.22 -4.52 39.99
N ASP A 369 2.22 -3.65 40.03
CA ASP A 369 0.79 -4.01 40.04
C ASP A 369 0.17 -4.02 38.63
N MET A 370 0.85 -3.40 37.65
CA MET A 370 0.38 -3.30 36.26
C MET A 370 0.61 -4.60 35.51
N ARG A 371 -0.30 -4.95 34.60
CA ARG A 371 -0.16 -6.19 33.82
C ARG A 371 -0.42 -5.95 32.34
N ASN A 372 0.59 -6.29 31.53
CA ASN A 372 0.36 -6.66 30.14
C ASN A 372 -0.24 -8.06 30.12
N ASN A 373 -1.19 -8.31 29.23
CA ASN A 373 -1.83 -9.62 29.13
C ASN A 373 -1.90 -10.10 27.70
N ASN A 374 -1.65 -11.40 27.50
CA ASN A 374 -1.94 -12.13 26.27
C ASN A 374 -3.01 -13.19 26.58
N LEU A 375 -4.10 -13.16 25.82
CA LEU A 375 -5.28 -14.00 25.97
C LEU A 375 -5.44 -14.89 24.73
N ASN A 376 -5.81 -16.15 24.92
CA ASN A 376 -6.33 -17.02 23.87
C ASN A 376 -7.50 -17.86 24.39
N LEU A 377 -8.73 -17.49 24.02
CA LEU A 377 -9.96 -18.15 24.46
C LEU A 377 -10.17 -19.54 23.83
N ALA A 378 -9.47 -19.88 22.75
CA ALA A 378 -9.57 -21.21 22.14
C ALA A 378 -8.80 -22.27 22.94
N VAL A 379 -7.70 -21.88 23.58
CA VAL A 379 -6.87 -22.73 24.46
C VAL A 379 -6.92 -22.16 25.89
N PRO A 380 -8.12 -21.83 26.39
CA PRO A 380 -8.45 -20.83 27.43
C PRO A 380 -7.27 -20.42 28.32
N SER A 381 -6.38 -19.61 27.77
CA SER A 381 -5.12 -19.21 28.40
C SER A 381 -5.06 -17.71 28.54
N LEU A 382 -4.58 -17.26 29.69
CA LEU A 382 -4.29 -15.87 30.00
C LEU A 382 -2.88 -15.84 30.59
N MET A 383 -1.97 -15.16 29.90
CA MET A 383 -0.62 -14.91 30.36
C MET A 383 -0.51 -13.44 30.74
N ALA A 384 -0.22 -13.18 32.01
CA ALA A 384 -0.03 -11.82 32.52
C ALA A 384 1.44 -11.62 32.90
N PHE A 385 2.02 -10.49 32.51
CA PHE A 385 3.40 -10.14 32.80
C PHE A 385 3.52 -8.65 33.10
N GLU A 386 4.56 -8.29 33.84
CA GLU A 386 4.83 -6.89 34.18
C GLU A 386 5.32 -6.14 32.93
N PRO A 387 4.89 -4.87 32.71
CA PRO A 387 5.44 -4.04 31.66
C PRO A 387 6.95 -3.86 31.83
N GLY A 388 7.72 -4.05 30.76
CA GLY A 388 9.17 -3.90 30.77
C GLY A 388 9.61 -2.44 30.92
N PRO A 389 10.77 -2.17 31.55
CA PRO A 389 11.35 -0.83 31.60
C PRO A 389 11.77 -0.37 30.20
N PRO A 390 11.84 0.95 29.94
CA PRO A 390 12.26 1.46 28.64
C PRO A 390 13.73 1.11 28.35
N GLU A 391 14.02 0.72 27.11
CA GLU A 391 15.39 0.42 26.70
C GLU A 391 16.28 1.66 26.84
N LYS A 392 17.49 1.45 27.38
CA LYS A 392 18.49 2.51 27.53
C LYS A 392 19.55 2.40 26.46
N VAL A 393 19.70 3.46 25.68
CA VAL A 393 20.76 3.63 24.69
C VAL A 393 21.91 4.40 25.31
N LYS A 394 23.10 3.81 25.31
CA LYS A 394 24.33 4.49 25.75
C LYS A 394 24.85 5.38 24.63
N ILE A 395 24.78 6.70 24.84
CA ILE A 395 25.28 7.69 23.88
C ILE A 395 26.78 7.91 24.06
N LYS A 396 27.23 8.03 25.31
CA LYS A 396 28.64 8.12 25.69
C LYS A 396 28.85 7.65 27.13
N GLU A 397 30.09 7.61 27.58
CA GLU A 397 30.40 7.28 28.97
C GLU A 397 29.73 8.28 29.93
N GLY A 398 28.87 7.76 30.82
CA GLY A 398 28.08 8.55 31.76
C GLY A 398 26.82 9.22 31.18
N LEU A 399 26.45 8.97 29.92
CA LEU A 399 25.20 9.46 29.31
C LEU A 399 24.42 8.30 28.66
N GLU A 400 23.39 7.85 29.36
CA GLU A 400 22.41 6.88 28.88
C GLU A 400 21.06 7.57 28.76
N LEU A 401 20.33 7.28 27.70
CA LEU A 401 19.03 7.86 27.41
C LEU A 401 18.00 6.78 27.07
N ASN A 402 16.73 7.11 27.19
CA ASN A 402 15.63 6.27 26.73
C ASN A 402 14.59 7.08 25.94
N ILE A 403 13.52 6.40 25.50
CA ILE A 403 12.43 6.98 24.70
C ILE A 403 11.69 8.16 25.37
N TRP A 404 11.76 8.30 26.69
CA TRP A 404 11.08 9.36 27.44
C TRP A 404 11.95 10.60 27.65
N ASP A 405 13.25 10.53 27.35
CA ASP A 405 14.15 11.64 27.55
C ASP A 405 13.86 12.79 26.57
N THR A 406 13.92 14.02 27.09
CA THR A 406 13.76 15.22 26.28
C THR A 406 14.73 16.28 26.76
N TRP A 407 15.48 16.89 25.84
CA TRP A 407 16.48 17.88 26.18
C TRP A 407 15.92 19.29 26.20
N LYS A 408 15.61 19.79 27.39
CA LYS A 408 15.12 21.16 27.57
C LYS A 408 16.26 22.17 27.68
N VAL A 409 16.26 23.18 26.81
CA VAL A 409 17.26 24.25 26.77
C VAL A 409 16.58 25.61 26.87
N HIS A 410 16.96 26.39 27.88
CA HIS A 410 16.38 27.71 28.08
C HIS A 410 17.22 28.78 27.38
N LEU A 411 16.63 29.56 26.49
CA LEU A 411 17.30 30.64 25.76
C LEU A 411 16.39 31.88 25.70
N PRO A 412 16.95 33.10 25.68
CA PRO A 412 16.14 34.28 25.43
C PRO A 412 15.60 34.28 24.00
N LYS A 413 14.44 34.90 23.75
CA LYS A 413 13.85 34.99 22.39
C LYS A 413 14.80 35.59 21.34
N LYS A 414 15.70 36.49 21.77
CA LYS A 414 16.72 37.14 20.91
C LYS A 414 17.97 36.30 20.66
N ALA A 415 18.05 35.07 21.18
CA ALA A 415 19.19 34.19 20.94
C ALA A 415 19.24 33.73 19.47
N ASN A 416 20.41 33.22 19.09
CA ASN A 416 20.71 32.68 17.77
C ASN A 416 21.18 31.22 17.86
N LEU A 417 21.31 30.56 16.71
CA LEU A 417 21.74 29.16 16.63
C LEU A 417 23.09 28.94 17.31
N LYS A 418 24.03 29.88 17.19
CA LYS A 418 25.34 29.80 17.86
C LYS A 418 25.20 29.69 19.39
N ALA A 419 24.24 30.40 19.98
CA ALA A 419 23.95 30.29 21.41
C ALA A 419 23.33 28.93 21.78
N LEU A 420 22.47 28.35 20.93
CA LEU A 420 21.94 27.00 21.11
C LEU A 420 23.02 25.94 21.03
N ILE A 421 23.81 25.93 19.95
CA ILE A 421 24.91 24.98 19.72
C ILE A 421 25.88 25.01 20.90
N LYS A 422 26.32 26.21 21.32
CA LYS A 422 27.21 26.36 22.48
C LYS A 422 26.59 25.83 23.77
N LYS A 423 25.28 25.99 23.96
CA LYS A 423 24.58 25.54 25.16
C LYS A 423 24.37 24.03 25.18
N LEU A 424 24.10 23.42 24.02
CA LEU A 424 24.03 21.97 23.85
C LEU A 424 25.40 21.34 24.14
N LEU A 425 26.47 21.87 23.56
CA LEU A 425 27.83 21.43 23.84
C LEU A 425 28.19 21.57 25.32
N LYS A 426 27.88 22.72 25.94
CA LYS A 426 28.20 22.93 27.37
C LYS A 426 27.40 22.01 28.30
N LYS A 427 26.12 21.75 28.00
CA LYS A 427 25.22 21.02 28.89
C LYS A 427 25.33 19.51 28.73
N TYR A 428 25.44 19.03 27.49
CA TYR A 428 25.43 17.60 27.18
C TYR A 428 26.78 17.10 26.68
N GLY A 429 27.74 17.99 26.37
CA GLY A 429 29.07 17.60 25.92
C GLY A 429 29.05 16.89 24.58
N LEU A 430 28.19 17.33 23.66
CA LEU A 430 28.02 16.79 22.32
C LEU A 430 27.99 17.93 21.31
N ASN A 431 28.55 17.70 20.13
CA ASN A 431 28.52 18.67 19.04
C ASN A 431 27.19 18.54 18.30
N ALA A 432 26.44 19.64 18.21
CA ALA A 432 25.24 19.71 17.38
C ALA A 432 25.65 19.85 15.91
N MET A 433 25.19 18.93 15.07
CA MET A 433 25.55 18.84 13.65
C MET A 433 24.47 19.49 12.79
N ASP A 434 23.30 18.89 12.69
CA ASP A 434 22.19 19.42 11.89
C ASP A 434 21.02 19.78 12.78
N ILE A 435 20.32 20.86 12.46
CA ILE A 435 19.15 21.34 13.18
C ILE A 435 17.99 21.46 12.20
N ILE A 436 16.95 20.66 12.45
CA ILE A 436 15.77 20.52 11.61
C ILE A 436 14.55 20.94 12.43
N VAL A 437 13.67 21.74 11.82
CA VAL A 437 12.42 22.20 12.44
C VAL A 437 11.28 21.92 11.47
N ASN A 438 10.28 21.14 11.90
CA ASN A 438 9.14 20.76 11.08
C ASN A 438 9.53 20.16 9.71
N GLY A 439 10.58 19.33 9.68
CA GLY A 439 11.09 18.73 8.45
C GLY A 439 11.97 19.65 7.58
N LEU A 440 12.08 20.94 7.92
CA LEU A 440 12.93 21.89 7.19
C LEU A 440 14.33 21.98 7.83
N PRO A 441 15.40 21.75 7.06
CA PRO A 441 16.76 21.91 7.56
C PRO A 441 17.10 23.39 7.73
N VAL A 442 17.28 23.83 8.98
CA VAL A 442 17.62 25.22 9.31
C VAL A 442 19.13 25.42 9.37
N TYR A 443 19.86 24.41 9.86
CA TYR A 443 21.31 24.39 9.94
C TYR A 443 21.84 23.01 9.56
N ILE A 444 22.88 22.98 8.72
CA ILE A 444 23.61 21.76 8.35
C ILE A 444 25.10 22.05 8.52
N HIS A 445 25.78 21.32 9.40
CA HIS A 445 27.17 21.59 9.76
C HIS A 445 28.13 21.51 8.55
N ALA A 446 27.91 20.50 7.69
CA ALA A 446 28.74 20.27 6.51
C ALA A 446 28.66 21.41 5.48
N LEU A 447 27.52 22.10 5.39
CA LEU A 447 27.33 23.22 4.46
C LEU A 447 27.93 24.50 5.02
N ASP A 448 27.66 24.80 6.30
CA ASP A 448 28.13 26.04 6.93
C ASP A 448 29.66 26.05 7.15
N SER A 449 30.28 24.88 7.31
CA SER A 449 31.76 24.75 7.38
C SER A 449 32.45 24.99 6.04
N LYS A 450 31.80 24.66 4.91
CA LYS A 450 32.33 24.89 3.56
C LYS A 450 32.05 26.30 3.05
N VAL A 451 30.84 26.81 3.29
CA VAL A 451 30.40 28.16 2.90
C VAL A 451 29.63 28.78 4.07
N PRO A 452 30.26 29.64 4.88
CA PRO A 452 29.60 30.27 6.02
C PRO A 452 28.41 31.10 5.57
N SER A 453 27.21 30.64 5.91
CA SER A 453 25.95 31.22 5.43
C SER A 453 25.49 32.42 6.27
N GLY A 454 26.15 32.68 7.39
CA GLY A 454 25.74 33.66 8.41
C GLY A 454 24.44 33.27 9.15
N LYS A 455 23.81 32.14 8.80
CA LYS A 455 22.57 31.66 9.45
C LYS A 455 22.76 31.41 10.94
N THR A 456 23.95 30.98 11.36
CA THR A 456 24.24 30.70 12.77
C THR A 456 24.14 31.94 13.69
N GLU A 457 24.28 33.14 13.11
CA GLU A 457 24.21 34.41 13.83
C GLU A 457 22.82 35.05 13.79
N LYS A 458 21.93 34.58 12.90
CA LYS A 458 20.57 35.09 12.78
C LYS A 458 19.73 34.76 14.03
N PRO A 459 18.87 35.68 14.49
CA PRO A 459 17.94 35.42 15.58
C PRO A 459 17.00 34.26 15.27
N PHE A 460 16.57 33.53 16.30
CA PHE A 460 15.60 32.44 16.16
C PHE A 460 14.29 32.83 15.50
N HIS A 461 13.80 34.05 15.76
CA HIS A 461 12.59 34.58 15.14
C HIS A 461 12.66 34.54 13.60
N ASP A 462 13.82 34.91 13.03
CA ASP A 462 14.01 35.03 11.58
C ASP A 462 14.29 33.68 10.91
N LEU A 463 14.61 32.65 11.70
CA LEU A 463 14.97 31.32 11.22
C LEU A 463 13.82 30.31 11.36
N PHE A 464 13.00 30.47 12.39
CA PHE A 464 11.97 29.49 12.75
C PHE A 464 10.53 29.99 12.51
N ASN A 465 10.34 31.22 12.00
CA ASN A 465 9.02 31.84 11.81
C ASN A 465 8.12 31.65 13.04
N LEU A 466 8.64 32.02 14.22
CA LEU A 466 7.95 31.82 15.50
C LEU A 466 6.61 32.57 15.52
N SER A 467 5.56 31.91 15.98
CA SER A 467 4.24 32.54 16.13
C SER A 467 4.21 33.53 17.30
N GLU A 468 3.36 34.57 17.22
CA GLU A 468 3.18 35.52 18.32
C GLU A 468 2.68 34.79 19.56
N GLY A 469 3.46 34.84 20.64
CA GLY A 469 3.15 34.17 21.91
C GLY A 469 3.79 32.79 22.10
N GLN A 470 4.55 32.28 21.12
CA GLN A 470 5.23 30.99 21.26
C GLN A 470 6.27 31.00 22.40
N THR A 471 6.10 30.09 23.35
CA THR A 471 6.97 29.95 24.55
C THR A 471 7.95 28.78 24.43
N GLU A 472 7.66 27.80 23.58
CA GLU A 472 8.52 26.65 23.33
C GLU A 472 8.60 26.27 21.85
N LEU A 473 9.72 25.69 21.46
CA LEU A 473 9.97 25.17 20.12
C LEU A 473 10.69 23.83 20.21
N GLU A 474 10.08 22.78 19.67
CA GLU A 474 10.73 21.50 19.47
C GLU A 474 11.61 21.56 18.22
N VAL A 475 12.87 21.13 18.36
CA VAL A 475 13.83 21.05 17.27
C VAL A 475 14.49 19.68 17.28
N THR A 476 14.63 19.10 16.09
CA THR A 476 15.38 17.86 15.90
C THR A 476 16.84 18.23 15.67
N VAL A 477 17.74 17.66 16.47
CA VAL A 477 19.17 17.95 16.38
C VAL A 477 19.93 16.63 16.25
N THR A 478 20.76 16.52 15.22
CA THR A 478 21.73 15.42 15.12
C THR A 478 22.99 15.80 15.89
N PHE A 479 23.62 14.82 16.53
CA PHE A 479 24.79 15.06 17.36
C PHE A 479 25.96 14.18 16.93
N SER A 480 27.18 14.64 17.19
CA SER A 480 28.40 13.85 17.11
C SER A 480 29.20 13.96 18.40
N ASP A 481 30.07 12.99 18.63
CA ASP A 481 31.04 13.05 19.72
C ASP A 481 32.10 14.11 19.40
N PRO A 482 32.41 15.08 20.29
CA PRO A 482 33.46 16.05 20.08
C PRO A 482 34.86 15.47 19.83
N ASP A 483 35.12 14.26 20.34
CA ASP A 483 36.40 13.57 20.18
C ASP A 483 36.47 12.73 18.89
N ASP A 484 35.33 12.52 18.22
CA ASP A 484 35.27 11.81 16.94
C ASP A 484 35.60 12.76 15.77
N LYS A 485 36.79 12.58 15.20
CA LYS A 485 37.28 13.39 14.07
C LYS A 485 36.57 13.08 12.76
N GLU A 486 35.90 11.93 12.63
CA GLU A 486 35.10 11.58 11.46
C GLU A 486 33.69 12.19 11.52
N GLY A 487 33.29 12.71 12.70
CA GLY A 487 32.02 13.41 12.88
C GLY A 487 30.80 12.50 12.71
N LYS A 488 30.89 11.24 13.11
CA LYS A 488 29.81 10.27 12.97
C LYS A 488 28.58 10.73 13.77
N ILE A 489 27.41 10.65 13.13
CA ILE A 489 26.14 10.98 13.76
C ILE A 489 25.79 9.90 14.80
N LEU A 490 25.43 10.35 16.00
CA LEU A 490 25.00 9.52 17.11
C LEU A 490 23.50 9.20 16.96
N ASN A 491 23.17 7.91 17.02
CA ASN A 491 21.79 7.43 17.05
C ASN A 491 21.22 7.46 18.48
N GLY A 492 19.89 7.59 18.61
CA GLY A 492 19.21 7.56 19.91
C GLY A 492 19.29 8.84 20.73
N THR A 493 19.69 9.96 20.13
CA THR A 493 19.63 11.26 20.82
C THR A 493 18.19 11.79 20.86
N PRO A 494 17.78 12.47 21.95
CA PRO A 494 16.40 12.82 22.17
C PRO A 494 16.07 14.15 21.49
N PRO A 495 14.78 14.44 21.25
CA PRO A 495 14.36 15.74 20.75
C PRO A 495 14.76 16.86 21.74
N VAL A 496 15.11 18.02 21.18
CA VAL A 496 15.50 19.21 21.95
C VAL A 496 14.32 20.18 21.97
N VAL A 497 13.91 20.58 23.17
CA VAL A 497 12.87 21.61 23.34
C VAL A 497 13.53 22.89 23.82
N ILE A 498 13.47 23.92 22.99
CA ILE A 498 13.91 25.28 23.31
C ILE A 498 12.78 25.96 24.07
N ILE A 499 13.06 26.38 25.30
CA ILE A 499 12.14 27.15 26.14
C ILE A 499 12.59 28.60 26.07
N PHE A 500 11.75 29.45 25.48
CA PHE A 500 12.01 30.86 25.34
C PHE A 500 11.72 31.58 26.65
N LYS A 501 12.76 32.18 27.24
CA LYS A 501 12.59 33.12 28.34
C LYS A 501 12.25 34.50 27.77
N GLU A 502 11.30 35.18 28.43
CA GLU A 502 10.98 36.59 28.16
C GLU A 502 12.21 37.49 28.28
#